data_AF-A0A937PCA7-F1
#
_entry.id   AF-A0A937PCA7-F1
#
_cell.length_a   1.000
_cell.length_b   1.000
_cell.length_c   1.000
_cell.angle_alpha   90.00
_cell.angle_beta   90.00
_cell.angle_gamma   90.00
#
_symmetry.space_group_name_H-M   'P 1'
#
loop_
_entity.id
_entity.type
_entity.pdbx_description
1 polymer ?
#
loop_
_entity_poly.entity_id
_entity_poly.type
_entity_poly.pdbx_seq_one_letter_code
_entity_poly.pdbx_strand_id
1 'polypeptide(L)'
;MKFFGIDPLNRPQPSLRFRMLNIDKKAFTIEIHLGFDDDRILKIHLNPAVPQTLEFLKLCSKTKMISFHYYNRSKRFFASSITGLDDEHVEWFKRNNELAKKLSPINDYDSVCRALYLEMKPCHRLYHYFEKNGIDCFVRKGSIVTKSIDTNESFPMKGKKMWN
;
A
#
# COMPACT_ATOMS: atom_id res chain seq x y z
N MET A 1 -3.70 9.23 -12.75
CA MET A 1 -4.49 8.54 -11.69
C MET A 1 -5.56 7.58 -12.22
N LYS A 2 -5.54 7.22 -13.51
CA LYS A 2 -6.17 5.99 -14.05
C LYS A 2 -5.59 4.69 -13.45
N PHE A 3 -4.56 4.76 -12.61
CA PHE A 3 -3.76 3.63 -12.17
C PHE A 3 -4.57 2.58 -11.42
N PHE A 4 -5.48 2.96 -10.51
CA PHE A 4 -6.38 2.03 -9.81
C PHE A 4 -7.82 2.04 -10.36
N GLY A 5 -8.10 2.90 -11.34
CA GLY A 5 -9.46 3.21 -11.78
C GLY A 5 -10.28 4.00 -10.76
N ILE A 6 -9.72 4.37 -9.61
CA ILE A 6 -10.39 5.12 -8.53
C ILE A 6 -10.25 6.62 -8.82
N ASP A 7 -11.34 7.37 -8.68
CA ASP A 7 -11.27 8.84 -8.71
C ASP A 7 -10.61 9.34 -7.42
N PRO A 8 -9.51 10.12 -7.48
CA PRO A 8 -8.91 10.69 -6.28
C PRO A 8 -9.76 11.69 -5.51
N LEU A 9 -10.85 12.18 -6.10
CA LEU A 9 -11.83 12.97 -5.38
C LEU A 9 -12.71 12.10 -4.48
N ASN A 10 -12.86 10.81 -4.81
CA ASN A 10 -13.58 9.85 -3.99
C ASN A 10 -12.68 9.49 -2.80
N ARG A 11 -13.06 9.99 -1.63
CA ARG A 11 -12.37 9.63 -0.38
C ARG A 11 -12.70 8.17 -0.08
N PRO A 12 -11.75 7.38 0.47
CA PRO A 12 -12.09 6.08 1.02
C PRO A 12 -13.24 6.26 2.02
N GLN A 13 -14.31 5.50 1.82
CA GLN A 13 -15.40 5.39 2.79
C GLN A 13 -14.86 4.73 4.07
N PRO A 14 -15.40 5.04 5.26
CA PRO A 14 -14.89 4.55 6.54
C PRO A 14 -15.02 3.04 6.75
N SER A 15 -15.54 2.27 5.79
CA SER A 15 -15.57 0.81 5.86
C SER A 15 -14.17 0.22 5.61
N LEU A 16 -13.24 0.49 6.53
CA LEU A 16 -12.00 -0.27 6.63
C LEU A 16 -12.31 -1.64 7.18
N ARG A 17 -11.73 -2.68 6.57
CA ARG A 17 -11.78 -4.03 7.13
C ARG A 17 -10.38 -4.61 7.16
N PHE A 18 -10.05 -5.27 8.25
CA PHE A 18 -8.76 -5.90 8.48
C PHE A 18 -8.95 -7.40 8.65
N ARG A 19 -8.19 -8.20 7.93
CA ARG A 19 -8.24 -9.66 8.00
C ARG A 19 -6.84 -10.23 8.13
N MET A 20 -6.70 -11.25 8.97
CA MET A 20 -5.53 -12.11 8.95
C MET A 20 -5.94 -13.37 8.19
N LEU A 21 -5.41 -13.53 6.98
CA LEU A 21 -5.66 -14.73 6.18
C LEU A 21 -4.60 -15.77 6.55
N ASN A 22 -5.05 -17.01 6.75
CA ASN A 22 -4.19 -18.16 6.96
C ASN A 22 -4.38 -19.11 5.79
N ILE A 23 -3.38 -19.18 4.91
CA ILE A 23 -3.37 -19.98 3.71
C ILE A 23 -2.65 -21.30 4.02
N ASP A 24 -3.38 -22.40 3.83
CA ASP A 24 -2.93 -23.77 4.04
C ASP A 24 -2.32 -24.07 5.42
N LYS A 25 -2.70 -23.29 6.45
CA LYS A 25 -2.16 -23.39 7.82
C LYS A 25 -0.64 -23.17 7.92
N LYS A 26 0.00 -22.74 6.84
CA LYS A 26 1.46 -22.63 6.71
C LYS A 26 1.92 -21.20 6.46
N ALA A 27 1.04 -20.36 5.91
CA ALA A 27 1.42 -19.02 5.54
C ALA A 27 0.32 -18.01 5.88
N PHE A 28 0.74 -16.84 6.33
CA PHE A 28 -0.14 -15.78 6.79
C PHE A 28 0.03 -14.53 5.94
N THR A 29 -1.07 -13.81 5.74
CA THR A 29 -1.06 -12.45 5.17
C THR A 29 -2.06 -11.57 5.88
N ILE A 30 -1.67 -10.32 6.10
CA ILE A 30 -2.59 -9.28 6.54
C ILE A 30 -3.25 -8.69 5.31
N GLU A 31 -4.56 -8.64 5.30
CA GLU A 31 -5.33 -8.04 4.23
C GLU A 31 -6.13 -6.84 4.76
N ILE A 32 -5.94 -5.69 4.13
CA ILE A 32 -6.64 -4.43 4.43
C ILE A 32 -7.55 -4.10 3.27
N HIS A 33 -8.84 -3.89 3.54
CA HIS A 33 -9.82 -3.44 2.55
C HIS A 33 -10.10 -1.97 2.72
N LEU A 34 -10.03 -1.23 1.62
CA LEU A 34 -10.47 0.15 1.53
C LEU A 34 -11.61 0.22 0.52
N GLY A 35 -12.81 0.53 1.01
CA GLY A 35 -13.98 0.78 0.18
C GLY A 35 -14.00 2.20 -0.40
N PHE A 36 -14.53 2.35 -1.60
CA PHE A 36 -14.76 3.62 -2.29
C PHE A 36 -16.22 3.69 -2.77
N ASP A 37 -16.73 4.90 -3.03
CA ASP A 37 -18.15 5.19 -3.33
C ASP A 37 -18.76 4.37 -4.49
N ASP A 38 -17.94 3.88 -5.44
CA ASP A 38 -18.40 3.11 -6.60
C ASP A 38 -18.39 1.59 -6.37
N ASP A 39 -18.61 1.12 -5.13
CA ASP A 39 -18.46 -0.29 -4.70
C ASP A 39 -17.07 -0.91 -4.97
N ARG A 40 -16.08 -0.07 -5.27
CA ARG A 40 -14.71 -0.52 -5.54
C ARG A 40 -13.99 -0.75 -4.23
N ILE A 41 -13.30 -1.88 -4.15
CA ILE A 41 -12.49 -2.24 -2.99
C ILE A 41 -11.04 -2.33 -3.42
N LEU A 42 -10.17 -1.54 -2.79
CA LEU A 42 -8.74 -1.76 -2.82
C LEU A 42 -8.37 -2.74 -1.71
N LYS A 43 -7.79 -3.87 -2.08
CA LYS A 43 -7.22 -4.83 -1.14
C LYS A 43 -5.70 -4.67 -1.09
N ILE A 44 -5.16 -4.49 0.10
CA ILE A 44 -3.72 -4.40 0.35
C ILE A 44 -3.31 -5.64 1.14
N HIS A 45 -2.39 -6.42 0.60
CA HIS A 45 -1.82 -7.60 1.27
C HIS A 45 -0.42 -7.27 1.81
N LEU A 46 -0.21 -7.49 3.10
CA LEU A 46 1.06 -7.27 3.79
C LEU A 46 1.60 -8.60 4.30
N ASN A 47 2.92 -8.76 4.24
CA ASN A 47 3.61 -9.89 4.84
C ASN A 47 3.80 -9.64 6.34
N PRO A 48 3.15 -10.39 7.25
CA PRO A 48 3.29 -10.17 8.69
C PRO A 48 4.71 -10.42 9.21
N ALA A 49 5.55 -11.18 8.51
CA ALA A 49 6.89 -11.54 8.99
C ALA A 49 7.97 -10.46 8.75
N VAL A 50 7.66 -9.37 8.03
CA VAL A 50 8.65 -8.32 7.73
C VAL A 50 8.64 -7.20 8.79
N PRO A 51 9.80 -6.61 9.13
CA PRO A 51 9.90 -5.58 10.18
C PRO A 51 8.98 -4.38 9.97
N GLN A 52 8.81 -3.91 8.73
CA GLN A 52 7.98 -2.76 8.41
C GLN A 52 6.50 -3.02 8.73
N THR A 53 6.02 -4.24 8.51
CA THR A 53 4.64 -4.62 8.85
C THR A 53 4.45 -4.70 10.36
N LEU A 54 5.45 -5.21 11.09
CA LEU A 54 5.44 -5.21 12.56
C LEU A 54 5.38 -3.78 13.13
N GLU A 55 6.21 -2.88 12.58
CA GLU A 55 6.20 -1.47 12.97
C GLU A 55 4.85 -0.82 12.66
N PHE A 56 4.30 -1.07 11.48
CA PHE A 56 2.97 -0.60 11.09
C PHE A 56 1.87 -1.05 12.06
N LEU A 57 1.83 -2.35 12.43
CA LEU A 57 0.84 -2.88 13.37
C LEU A 57 0.98 -2.23 14.75
N LYS A 58 2.21 -2.11 15.24
CA LYS A 58 2.53 -1.44 16.50
C LYS A 58 2.10 0.02 16.48
N LEU A 59 2.39 0.75 15.41
CA LEU A 59 2.04 2.15 15.27
C LEU A 59 0.52 2.35 15.31
N CYS A 60 -0.24 1.59 14.50
CA CYS A 60 -1.70 1.67 14.47
C CYS A 60 -2.33 1.41 15.85
N SER A 61 -1.84 0.40 16.57
CA SER A 61 -2.33 0.11 17.93
C SER A 61 -2.02 1.21 18.96
N LYS A 62 -0.90 1.93 18.77
CA LYS A 62 -0.46 3.01 19.66
C LYS A 62 -1.16 4.34 19.36
N THR A 63 -1.27 4.71 18.10
CA THR A 63 -1.82 6.01 17.67
C THR A 63 -3.34 5.99 17.54
N LYS A 64 -3.96 4.80 17.50
CA LYS A 64 -5.40 4.61 17.25
C LYS A 64 -5.88 5.28 15.96
N MET A 65 -5.00 5.38 14.96
CA MET A 65 -5.32 5.92 13.65
C MET A 65 -4.53 5.21 12.56
N ILE A 66 -5.06 5.30 11.35
CA ILE A 66 -4.41 4.84 10.13
C ILE A 66 -4.53 5.92 9.06
N SER A 67 -3.48 6.09 8.28
CA SER A 67 -3.45 7.00 7.14
C SER A 67 -3.00 6.29 5.87
N PHE A 68 -3.64 6.65 4.77
CA PHE A 68 -3.29 6.23 3.42
C PHE A 68 -2.96 7.45 2.59
N HIS A 69 -1.76 7.47 2.03
CA HIS A 69 -1.25 8.58 1.23
C HIS A 69 -1.13 8.15 -0.23
N TYR A 70 -1.71 8.92 -1.13
CA TYR A 70 -1.75 8.65 -2.56
C TYR A 70 -1.13 9.82 -3.32
N TYR A 71 -0.14 9.52 -4.15
CA TYR A 71 0.45 10.52 -5.03
C TYR A 71 -0.14 10.45 -6.44
N ASN A 72 -0.77 11.54 -6.88
CA ASN A 72 -1.24 11.69 -8.25
C ASN A 72 -0.12 12.23 -9.15
N ARG A 73 0.62 11.35 -9.85
CA ARG A 73 1.67 11.79 -10.78
C ARG A 73 1.15 12.72 -11.90
N SER A 74 -0.02 12.42 -12.47
CA SER A 74 -0.60 13.19 -13.59
C SER A 74 -1.04 14.61 -13.21
N LYS A 75 -1.51 14.81 -11.98
CA LYS A 75 -1.94 16.13 -11.48
C LYS A 75 -0.96 16.73 -10.45
N ARG A 76 0.17 16.06 -10.21
CA ARG A 76 1.24 16.44 -9.26
C ARG A 76 0.74 16.86 -7.87
N PHE A 77 -0.21 16.12 -7.28
CA PHE A 77 -0.69 16.41 -5.92
C PHE A 77 -0.78 15.15 -5.05
N PHE A 78 -0.78 15.34 -3.74
CA PHE A 78 -1.00 14.30 -2.74
C PHE A 78 -2.44 14.32 -2.25
N ALA A 79 -3.09 13.17 -2.27
CA ALA A 79 -4.32 12.92 -1.53
C ALA A 79 -3.98 12.09 -0.30
N SER A 80 -4.59 12.40 0.85
CA SER A 80 -4.45 11.60 2.06
C SER A 80 -5.83 11.27 2.60
N SER A 81 -6.02 10.03 3.02
CA SER A 81 -7.18 9.63 3.83
C SER A 81 -6.67 9.22 5.19
N ILE A 82 -7.26 9.78 6.23
CA ILE A 82 -6.89 9.52 7.63
C ILE A 82 -8.17 9.15 8.35
N THR A 83 -8.15 8.07 9.11
CA THR A 83 -9.29 7.66 9.92
C THR A 83 -8.83 7.15 11.27
N GLY A 84 -9.68 7.37 12.28
CA GLY A 84 -9.53 6.77 13.59
C GLY A 84 -9.81 5.27 13.54
N LEU A 85 -9.20 4.54 14.47
CA LEU A 85 -9.45 3.13 14.73
C LEU A 85 -10.25 3.04 16.04
N ASP A 86 -11.40 2.36 16.02
CA ASP A 86 -12.12 2.03 17.24
C ASP A 86 -11.37 0.98 18.09
N ASP A 87 -11.90 0.67 19.28
CA ASP A 87 -11.25 -0.26 20.19
C ASP A 87 -11.19 -1.70 19.63
N GLU A 88 -12.16 -2.13 18.81
CA GLU A 88 -12.12 -3.45 18.16
C GLU A 88 -10.95 -3.53 17.17
N HIS A 89 -10.78 -2.50 16.35
CA HIS A 89 -9.66 -2.38 15.44
C HIS A 89 -8.32 -2.35 16.20
N VAL A 90 -8.22 -1.55 17.26
CA VAL A 90 -7.00 -1.45 18.07
C VAL A 90 -6.62 -2.80 18.68
N GLU A 91 -7.58 -3.53 19.23
CA GLU A 91 -7.35 -4.88 19.77
C GLU A 91 -6.98 -5.88 18.67
N TRP A 92 -7.58 -5.76 17.48
CA TRP A 92 -7.17 -6.55 16.31
C TRP A 92 -5.70 -6.32 15.97
N PHE A 93 -5.24 -5.05 15.92
CA PHE A 93 -3.85 -4.71 15.65
C PHE A 93 -2.89 -5.28 16.71
N LYS A 94 -3.24 -5.19 18.00
CA LYS A 94 -2.43 -5.74 19.10
C LYS A 94 -2.26 -7.26 18.97
N ARG A 95 -3.37 -8.01 18.80
CA ARG A 95 -3.32 -9.48 18.67
C ARG A 95 -2.49 -9.91 17.47
N ASN A 96 -2.66 -9.24 16.33
CA ASN A 96 -1.94 -9.59 15.11
C ASN A 96 -0.48 -9.15 15.13
N ASN A 97 -0.11 -8.11 15.89
CA ASN A 97 1.28 -7.78 16.16
C ASN A 97 1.99 -8.91 16.94
N GLU A 98 1.36 -9.46 17.97
CA GLU A 98 1.92 -10.60 18.72
C GLU A 98 2.00 -11.88 17.89
N LEU A 99 1.04 -12.12 17.00
CA LEU A 99 1.11 -13.22 16.03
C LEU A 99 2.26 -13.01 15.04
N ALA A 100 2.35 -11.83 14.43
CA ALA A 100 3.37 -11.47 13.46
C ALA A 100 4.80 -11.65 14.01
N LYS A 101 5.03 -11.29 15.28
CA LYS A 101 6.32 -11.52 15.96
C LYS A 101 6.72 -13.00 16.01
N LYS A 102 5.74 -13.91 16.14
CA LYS A 102 5.98 -15.36 16.16
C LYS A 102 6.23 -15.94 14.77
N LEU A 103 5.76 -15.25 13.72
CA LEU A 103 5.94 -15.64 12.33
C LEU A 103 7.25 -15.12 11.72
N SER A 104 7.92 -14.16 12.34
CA SER A 104 9.19 -13.65 11.83
C SER A 104 10.35 -14.59 12.22
N PRO A 105 11.19 -15.05 11.28
CA PRO A 105 11.19 -14.80 9.83
C PRO A 105 10.45 -15.87 9.00
N ILE A 106 9.91 -16.91 9.64
CA ILE A 106 9.35 -18.11 9.02
C ILE A 106 7.90 -17.85 8.58
N ASN A 107 7.72 -17.21 7.42
CA ASN A 107 6.44 -17.13 6.73
C ASN A 107 6.63 -17.37 5.24
N ASP A 108 6.04 -18.44 4.71
CA ASP A 108 6.09 -18.78 3.28
C ASP A 108 5.17 -17.85 2.47
N TYR A 109 5.59 -16.59 2.37
CA TYR A 109 4.80 -15.54 1.73
C TYR A 109 4.70 -15.72 0.21
N ASP A 110 5.63 -16.45 -0.41
CA ASP A 110 5.55 -16.79 -1.82
C ASP A 110 4.36 -17.70 -2.12
N SER A 111 4.10 -18.68 -1.25
CA SER A 111 2.89 -19.52 -1.34
C SER A 111 1.61 -18.69 -1.18
N VAL A 112 1.59 -17.69 -0.29
CA VAL A 112 0.48 -16.73 -0.20
C VAL A 112 0.27 -16.00 -1.53
N CYS A 113 1.34 -15.44 -2.09
CA CYS A 113 1.28 -14.68 -3.33
C CYS A 113 0.76 -15.54 -4.49
N ARG A 114 1.15 -16.82 -4.56
CA ARG A 114 0.65 -17.79 -5.53
C ARG A 114 -0.84 -18.07 -5.33
N ALA A 115 -1.26 -18.38 -4.11
CA ALA A 115 -2.66 -18.67 -3.81
C ALA A 115 -3.58 -17.47 -4.14
N LEU A 116 -3.20 -16.27 -3.69
CA LEU A 116 -3.94 -15.04 -4.01
C LEU A 116 -4.02 -14.77 -5.52
N TYR A 117 -2.95 -15.08 -6.26
CA TYR A 117 -2.94 -14.93 -7.71
C TYR A 117 -3.93 -15.89 -8.40
N LEU A 118 -4.04 -17.13 -7.92
CA LEU A 118 -4.97 -18.12 -8.46
C LEU A 118 -6.45 -17.78 -8.18
N GLU A 119 -6.73 -17.06 -7.10
CA GLU A 119 -8.08 -16.57 -6.77
C GLU A 119 -8.49 -15.30 -7.56
N MET A 120 -7.59 -14.74 -8.37
CA MET A 120 -7.89 -13.53 -9.11
C MET A 120 -8.93 -13.76 -10.22
N LYS A 121 -9.99 -12.94 -10.19
CA LYS A 121 -10.96 -12.84 -11.30
C LYS A 121 -10.40 -11.93 -12.41
N PRO A 122 -10.86 -12.09 -13.67
CA PRO A 122 -10.42 -11.25 -14.78
C PRO A 122 -10.61 -9.73 -14.58
N CYS A 123 -11.59 -9.33 -13.77
CA CYS A 123 -11.86 -7.93 -13.45
C CYS A 123 -10.92 -7.36 -12.37
N HIS A 124 -10.17 -8.20 -11.64
CA HIS A 124 -9.24 -7.76 -10.60
C HIS A 124 -7.97 -7.17 -11.20
N ARG A 125 -7.40 -6.17 -10.51
CA ARG A 125 -6.12 -5.56 -10.88
C ARG A 125 -5.13 -5.77 -9.75
N LEU A 126 -4.01 -6.42 -10.05
CA LEU A 126 -2.93 -6.68 -9.09
C LEU A 126 -1.82 -5.64 -9.22
N TYR A 127 -1.41 -5.10 -8.09
CA TYR A 127 -0.28 -4.18 -7.96
C TYR A 127 0.72 -4.79 -7.01
N HIS A 128 1.98 -4.84 -7.42
CA HIS A 128 3.08 -5.24 -6.56
C HIS A 128 3.75 -4.00 -6.00
N TYR A 129 4.07 -4.06 -4.71
CA TYR A 129 4.97 -3.10 -4.09
C TYR A 129 6.39 -3.34 -4.61
N PHE A 130 7.07 -2.26 -4.97
CA PHE A 130 8.47 -2.22 -5.32
C PHE A 130 9.10 -1.02 -4.62
N GLU A 131 10.21 -1.27 -3.94
CA GLU A 131 11.13 -0.23 -3.51
C GLU A 131 12.17 -0.05 -4.63
N LYS A 132 12.29 1.17 -5.17
CA LYS A 132 13.38 1.52 -6.09
C LYS A 132 13.94 2.88 -5.70
N ASN A 133 15.23 2.91 -5.36
CA ASN A 133 15.96 4.13 -4.96
C ASN A 133 15.30 4.87 -3.78
N GLY A 134 14.82 4.14 -2.77
CA GLY A 134 14.14 4.73 -1.60
C GLY A 134 12.75 5.29 -1.89
N ILE A 135 12.16 4.97 -3.05
CA ILE A 135 10.77 5.32 -3.39
C ILE A 135 9.92 4.06 -3.39
N ASP A 136 8.94 4.05 -2.49
CA ASP A 136 7.90 3.04 -2.36
C ASP A 136 6.82 3.20 -3.43
N CYS A 137 6.71 2.25 -4.36
CA CYS A 137 5.77 2.32 -5.48
C CYS A 137 4.95 1.04 -5.62
N PHE A 138 3.65 1.18 -5.90
CA PHE A 138 2.80 0.07 -6.36
C PHE A 138 2.73 0.06 -7.89
N VAL A 139 3.20 -1.02 -8.53
CA VAL A 139 3.20 -1.19 -9.99
C VAL A 139 2.25 -2.32 -10.39
N ARG A 140 1.35 -2.06 -11.35
CA ARG A 140 0.41 -3.07 -11.85
C ARG A 140 1.15 -4.18 -12.61
N LYS A 141 0.94 -5.44 -12.24
CA LYS A 141 1.49 -6.62 -12.96
C LYS A 141 1.03 -6.61 -14.42
N GLY A 142 1.97 -6.72 -15.37
CA GLY A 142 1.71 -6.67 -16.80
C GLY A 142 1.73 -5.28 -17.45
N SER A 143 2.02 -4.23 -16.68
CA SER A 143 2.32 -2.91 -17.26
C SER A 143 3.76 -2.92 -17.72
N ILE A 144 4.02 -2.67 -19.01
CA ILE A 144 5.36 -2.42 -19.52
C ILE A 144 5.91 -1.23 -18.74
N VAL A 145 6.92 -1.46 -17.90
CA VAL A 145 7.75 -0.39 -17.37
C VAL A 145 8.54 0.11 -18.56
N THR A 146 8.00 1.08 -19.30
CA THR A 146 8.80 1.86 -20.23
C THR A 146 9.93 2.44 -19.40
N LYS A 147 11.16 1.97 -19.67
CA LYS A 147 12.39 2.53 -19.11
C LYS A 147 12.24 4.04 -19.21
N SER A 148 12.24 4.74 -18.08
CA SER A 148 12.53 6.16 -18.10
C SER A 148 13.94 6.25 -18.68
N ILE A 149 14.02 6.72 -19.92
CA ILE A 149 15.28 7.14 -20.51
C ILE A 149 15.84 8.18 -19.55
N ASP A 150 17.05 7.93 -19.04
CA ASP A 150 17.87 8.96 -18.41
C ASP A 150 18.05 10.10 -19.42
N THR A 151 17.27 11.16 -19.28
CA THR A 151 17.58 12.41 -19.95
C THR A 151 18.47 13.21 -19.01
N ASN A 152 19.77 12.98 -19.17
CA ASN A 152 20.78 14.02 -18.98
C ASN A 152 20.39 15.22 -19.84
N GLU A 153 19.69 16.21 -19.30
CA GLU A 153 19.66 17.55 -19.89
C GLU A 153 19.78 18.61 -18.80
N SER A 154 21.00 19.17 -18.77
CA SER A 154 21.40 20.52 -18.39
C SER A 154 20.28 21.51 -18.02
N PHE A 155 20.38 22.08 -16.81
CA PHE A 155 19.74 23.35 -16.47
C PHE A 155 20.41 24.51 -17.23
N PRO A 156 19.65 25.36 -17.95
CA PRO A 156 20.08 26.71 -18.24
C PRO A 156 19.21 27.68 -17.44
N MET A 157 19.81 28.51 -16.58
CA MET A 157 19.29 29.86 -16.32
C MET A 157 20.43 30.84 -16.00
N LYS A 158 20.93 31.50 -17.06
CA LYS A 158 21.30 32.92 -17.00
C LYS A 158 19.99 33.71 -16.84
N GLY A 159 19.84 34.80 -16.08
CA GLY A 159 20.71 35.61 -15.26
C GLY A 159 19.92 36.89 -14.90
N LYS A 160 20.32 37.61 -13.84
CA LYS A 160 20.22 39.08 -13.67
C LYS A 160 20.61 39.46 -12.24
N LYS A 161 21.77 40.10 -12.08
CA LYS A 161 21.96 41.17 -11.09
C LYS A 161 22.60 42.35 -11.83
N MET A 162 21.82 43.40 -11.98
CA MET A 162 22.32 44.73 -12.33
C MET A 162 22.97 45.32 -11.09
N TRP A 163 24.11 45.97 -11.33
CA TRP A 163 24.86 46.75 -10.38
C TRP A 163 24.14 48.08 -10.12
N ASN A 164 24.25 48.58 -8.89
CA ASN A 164 24.45 50.00 -8.60
C ASN A 164 25.67 50.07 -7.68
#